data_AF-A0A9F2KVI4-F1
#
_entry.id   AF-A0A9F2KVI4-F1
#
_cell.length_a   1.000
_cell.length_b   1.000
_cell.length_c   1.000
_cell.angle_alpha   90.00
_cell.angle_beta   90.00
_cell.angle_gamma   90.00
#
_symmetry.space_group_name_H-M   'P 1'
#
loop_
_entity.id
_entity.type
_entity.pdbx_description
1 polymer ?
#
loop_
_entity_poly.entity_id
_entity_poly.type
_entity_poly.pdbx_seq_one_letter_code
_entity_poly.pdbx_strand_id
1 'polypeptide(L)'
;MNLKRIYVSVLMFGVAGLIVFTYLQTWIEDQHTGFEEKIQQQTINQDFRSYSTEESEKPTKKWIVGRYFHKDSKALIESEDSQESNLFLGTEDSLTTDFSEDPQKILKQLKEVKLSSTMRPLNKFFVRDNHWKTTGEIQERRRIFLHDFCKKLVNVNRTHTPLVRMVSRIYVEDKYKLLYCEVPKAGCSNWKRTLMVLGGLAKSATNISHDTVHYGDHLKKLDSYDLKDIRRRLRTYTKIIFVRDPMERLVSAFRDKFEHPNSYYHPVFGKAIIKKYRLNADREALTTGSGVKFKEFIQYLLDPHRPVGMDTHWEQINKLCYPCNINYNFIGKFETLEQDANYFLRLIDAPDELIFPHFKDRHSTDRRTNSEVVRQYLAEIPATERQQVYDFYDLDYLMFNYTVP
;
A
#
# COMPACT_ATOMS: atom_id res chain seq x y z
N MET A 1 -41.41 -25.94 22.11
CA MET A 1 -41.10 -24.51 21.87
C MET A 1 -42.14 -23.93 20.91
N ASN A 2 -42.69 -22.72 21.12
CA ASN A 2 -43.85 -22.24 20.36
C ASN A 2 -43.44 -21.47 19.08
N LEU A 3 -43.55 -22.13 17.92
CA LEU A 3 -43.14 -21.60 16.61
C LEU A 3 -43.73 -20.22 16.28
N LYS A 4 -44.99 -19.94 16.64
CA LYS A 4 -45.63 -18.65 16.33
C LYS A 4 -44.91 -17.48 17.00
N ARG A 5 -44.37 -17.64 18.21
CA ARG A 5 -43.58 -16.59 18.88
C ARG A 5 -42.23 -16.38 18.22
N ILE A 6 -41.56 -17.45 17.76
CA ILE A 6 -40.30 -17.34 17.03
C ILE A 6 -40.51 -16.59 15.70
N TYR A 7 -41.54 -16.98 14.94
CA TYR A 7 -41.81 -16.37 13.63
C TYR A 7 -42.12 -14.87 13.75
N VAL A 8 -42.96 -14.47 14.70
CA VAL A 8 -43.23 -13.04 14.99
C VAL A 8 -41.97 -12.31 15.44
N SER A 9 -41.13 -12.93 16.29
CA SER A 9 -39.89 -12.31 16.75
C SER A 9 -38.89 -12.09 15.60
N VAL A 10 -38.65 -13.10 14.77
CA VAL A 10 -37.77 -13.00 13.59
C VAL A 10 -38.28 -11.95 12.60
N LEU A 11 -39.59 -11.89 12.37
CA LEU A 11 -40.18 -10.93 11.42
C LEU A 11 -40.08 -9.49 11.94
N MET A 12 -40.37 -9.26 13.23
CA MET A 12 -40.26 -7.91 13.84
C MET A 12 -38.80 -7.42 13.93
N PHE A 13 -37.87 -8.25 14.43
CA PHE A 13 -36.46 -7.86 14.54
C PHE A 13 -35.76 -7.80 13.18
N GLY A 14 -36.14 -8.66 12.22
CA GLY A 14 -35.60 -8.64 10.86
C GLY A 14 -35.97 -7.38 10.10
N VAL A 15 -37.25 -6.97 10.14
CA VAL A 15 -37.72 -5.73 9.49
C VAL A 15 -37.10 -4.49 10.17
N ALA A 16 -37.07 -4.44 11.51
CA ALA A 16 -36.42 -3.32 12.22
C ALA A 16 -34.92 -3.23 11.91
N GLY A 17 -34.21 -4.37 11.87
CA GLY A 17 -32.80 -4.43 11.50
C GLY A 17 -32.53 -3.96 10.07
N LEU A 18 -33.37 -4.36 9.11
CA LEU A 18 -33.29 -3.88 7.72
C LEU A 18 -33.49 -2.36 7.61
N ILE A 19 -34.51 -1.81 8.29
CA ILE A 19 -34.78 -0.36 8.27
C ILE A 19 -33.58 0.42 8.84
N VAL A 20 -33.05 0.02 9.99
CA VAL A 20 -31.88 0.64 10.61
C VAL A 20 -30.64 0.52 9.71
N PHE A 21 -30.43 -0.63 9.07
CA PHE A 21 -29.34 -0.83 8.11
C PHE A 21 -29.46 0.10 6.90
N THR A 22 -30.64 0.19 6.27
CA THR A 22 -30.86 1.10 5.13
C THR A 22 -30.67 2.56 5.50
N TYR A 23 -31.16 2.99 6.68
CA TYR A 23 -31.02 4.37 7.16
C TYR A 23 -29.56 4.74 7.47
N LEU A 24 -28.79 3.81 8.07
CA LEU A 24 -27.36 3.99 8.27
C LEU A 24 -26.60 4.08 6.96
N GLN A 25 -26.97 3.29 5.95
CA GLN A 25 -26.29 3.30 4.66
C GLN A 25 -26.58 4.58 3.86
N THR A 26 -27.83 5.04 3.79
CA THR A 26 -28.15 6.34 3.17
C THR A 26 -27.47 7.50 3.89
N TRP A 27 -27.40 7.46 5.22
CA TRP A 27 -26.69 8.48 6.00
C TRP A 27 -25.17 8.50 5.74
N ILE A 28 -24.55 7.33 5.51
CA ILE A 28 -23.13 7.25 5.12
C ILE A 28 -22.93 7.82 3.70
N GLU A 29 -23.84 7.53 2.77
CA GLU A 29 -23.77 8.01 1.38
C GLU A 29 -23.94 9.56 1.32
N ASP A 30 -24.88 10.14 2.06
CA ASP A 30 -25.06 11.60 2.19
C ASP A 30 -23.86 12.33 2.82
N GLN A 31 -23.13 11.68 3.73
CA GLN A 31 -21.90 12.24 4.31
C GLN A 31 -20.71 12.20 3.33
N HIS A 32 -20.74 11.30 2.34
CA HIS A 32 -19.69 11.20 1.32
C HIS A 32 -19.87 12.21 0.17
N THR A 33 -21.08 12.35 -0.37
CA THR A 33 -21.37 13.32 -1.45
C THR A 33 -21.10 14.75 -1.00
N GLY A 34 -21.62 15.14 0.17
CA GLY A 34 -21.41 16.47 0.77
C GLY A 34 -19.98 16.74 1.28
N PHE A 35 -19.05 15.80 1.11
CA PHE A 35 -17.61 15.94 1.34
C PHE A 35 -16.85 16.11 0.02
N GLU A 36 -17.19 15.34 -1.02
CA GLU A 36 -16.56 15.44 -2.35
C GLU A 36 -16.84 16.80 -3.01
N GLU A 37 -18.08 17.31 -2.97
CA GLU A 37 -18.42 18.65 -3.48
C GLU A 37 -17.56 19.76 -2.84
N LYS A 38 -17.34 19.67 -1.52
CA LYS A 38 -16.58 20.69 -0.76
C LYS A 38 -15.09 20.67 -1.08
N ILE A 39 -14.52 19.51 -1.38
CA ILE A 39 -13.13 19.42 -1.85
C ILE A 39 -13.04 19.98 -3.26
N GLN A 40 -13.90 19.54 -4.18
CA GLN A 40 -13.85 19.96 -5.59
C GLN A 40 -14.04 21.48 -5.73
N GLN A 41 -14.96 22.08 -4.96
CA GLN A 41 -15.17 23.52 -4.94
C GLN A 41 -14.05 24.30 -4.22
N GLN A 42 -13.20 23.66 -3.42
CA GLN A 42 -12.00 24.28 -2.86
C GLN A 42 -10.81 24.22 -3.82
N THR A 43 -10.60 23.12 -4.55
CA THR A 43 -9.56 23.02 -5.59
C THR A 43 -9.73 24.11 -6.66
N ILE A 44 -10.96 24.30 -7.16
CA ILE A 44 -11.29 25.36 -8.13
C ILE A 44 -10.91 26.76 -7.61
N ASN A 45 -11.10 27.02 -6.32
CA ASN A 45 -10.74 28.30 -5.68
C ASN A 45 -9.23 28.44 -5.38
N GLN A 46 -8.45 27.36 -5.42
CA GLN A 46 -6.99 27.43 -5.35
C GLN A 46 -6.36 27.63 -6.73
N ASP A 47 -6.87 26.96 -7.77
CA ASP A 47 -6.38 27.14 -9.15
C ASP A 47 -6.62 28.57 -9.67
N PHE A 48 -7.77 29.17 -9.35
CA PHE A 48 -8.03 30.58 -9.65
C PHE A 48 -7.08 31.57 -8.96
N ARG A 49 -6.25 31.10 -8.02
CA ARG A 49 -5.28 31.89 -7.26
C ARG A 49 -3.81 31.53 -7.58
N SER A 50 -3.55 30.40 -8.23
CA SER A 50 -2.23 30.03 -8.77
C SER A 50 -2.01 30.58 -10.17
N TYR A 51 -3.06 30.62 -11.01
CA TYR A 51 -2.98 31.09 -12.40
C TYR A 51 -2.68 32.59 -12.57
N SER A 52 -2.67 33.35 -11.46
CA SER A 52 -2.33 34.78 -11.43
C SER A 52 -0.83 35.07 -11.24
N THR A 53 0.04 34.06 -11.18
CA THR A 53 1.48 34.24 -10.91
C THR A 53 2.39 33.35 -11.76
N GLU A 54 3.33 34.01 -12.44
CA GLU A 54 4.58 33.53 -13.07
C GLU A 54 4.49 32.85 -14.46
N GLU A 55 5.23 33.42 -15.41
CA GLU A 55 5.36 33.00 -16.80
C GLU A 55 6.62 32.15 -17.06
N SER A 56 6.56 31.35 -18.13
CA SER A 56 7.66 30.99 -19.06
C SER A 56 9.11 30.82 -18.54
N GLU A 57 9.66 29.58 -18.66
CA GLU A 57 10.67 29.29 -19.71
C GLU A 57 10.99 27.77 -19.87
N LYS A 58 11.77 27.44 -20.93
CA LYS A 58 12.23 26.12 -21.42
C LYS A 58 13.58 26.33 -22.17
N PRO A 59 14.37 25.32 -22.61
CA PRO A 59 14.11 23.88 -22.84
C PRO A 59 14.98 22.97 -21.92
N THR A 60 15.60 21.81 -22.21
CA THR A 60 15.92 21.00 -23.43
C THR A 60 16.16 19.51 -23.08
N LYS A 61 16.53 18.67 -24.06
CA LYS A 61 16.95 17.25 -23.91
C LYS A 61 18.21 16.96 -24.73
N LYS A 62 18.98 15.92 -24.36
CA LYS A 62 19.67 15.05 -25.33
C LYS A 62 19.93 13.64 -24.78
N TRP A 63 19.98 12.65 -25.67
CA TRP A 63 20.26 11.22 -25.41
C TRP A 63 21.54 10.80 -26.14
N ILE A 64 22.23 9.78 -25.63
CA ILE A 64 23.09 8.87 -26.42
C ILE A 64 22.84 7.42 -25.94
N VAL A 65 23.01 6.43 -26.84
CA VAL A 65 22.70 5.01 -26.66
C VAL A 65 23.96 4.16 -26.85
N GLY A 66 24.10 3.07 -26.09
CA GLY A 66 25.11 2.00 -26.29
C GLY A 66 24.47 0.61 -26.25
N ARG A 67 25.04 -0.39 -26.95
CA ARG A 67 24.42 -1.72 -27.17
C ARG A 67 25.44 -2.88 -27.25
N TYR A 68 25.24 -3.92 -26.44
CA TYR A 68 25.66 -5.34 -26.66
C TYR A 68 27.19 -5.64 -26.81
N PHE A 69 27.74 -6.87 -26.82
CA PHE A 69 27.24 -8.27 -26.86
C PHE A 69 28.28 -9.28 -26.28
N HIS A 70 27.85 -10.42 -25.68
CA HIS A 70 28.58 -11.72 -25.54
C HIS A 70 29.93 -11.79 -24.73
N LYS A 71 30.49 -12.94 -24.28
CA LYS A 71 30.13 -14.39 -24.36
C LYS A 71 30.61 -15.27 -23.17
N ASP A 72 29.99 -16.44 -23.04
CA ASP A 72 30.09 -17.64 -22.15
C ASP A 72 31.45 -18.15 -21.58
N SER A 73 31.37 -18.74 -20.36
CA SER A 73 31.98 -20.02 -19.92
C SER A 73 31.33 -20.45 -18.57
N LYS A 74 30.78 -21.66 -18.38
CA LYS A 74 31.39 -22.99 -18.08
C LYS A 74 32.20 -23.06 -16.77
N ALA A 75 32.07 -24.06 -15.88
CA ALA A 75 31.09 -25.16 -15.70
C ALA A 75 31.33 -25.93 -14.35
N LEU A 76 30.42 -26.87 -13.97
CA LEU A 76 30.58 -27.94 -12.95
C LEU A 76 30.62 -27.48 -11.45
N ILE A 77 30.26 -28.26 -10.40
CA ILE A 77 29.82 -29.67 -10.29
C ILE A 77 28.83 -29.91 -9.10
N GLU A 78 28.32 -31.15 -8.98
CA GLU A 78 27.52 -31.84 -7.92
C GLU A 78 27.88 -31.59 -6.41
N SER A 79 27.11 -31.97 -5.37
CA SER A 79 25.80 -32.68 -5.17
C SER A 79 25.26 -32.53 -3.71
N GLU A 80 24.01 -32.99 -3.45
CA GLU A 80 23.45 -33.77 -2.29
C GLU A 80 23.93 -33.54 -0.82
N ASP A 81 23.16 -33.80 0.26
CA ASP A 81 21.71 -34.01 0.54
C ASP A 81 21.51 -33.99 2.10
N SER A 82 20.28 -33.87 2.65
CA SER A 82 19.89 -34.46 3.97
C SER A 82 18.44 -34.21 4.44
N GLN A 83 17.70 -35.30 4.61
CA GLN A 83 16.61 -35.54 5.58
C GLN A 83 17.17 -35.73 7.03
N GLU A 84 16.45 -35.73 8.16
CA GLU A 84 15.05 -35.42 8.58
C GLU A 84 14.95 -35.53 10.15
N SER A 85 13.79 -35.16 10.73
CA SER A 85 13.21 -35.68 12.00
C SER A 85 13.35 -34.93 13.36
N ASN A 86 12.18 -34.58 13.91
CA ASN A 86 11.65 -34.81 15.28
C ASN A 86 12.43 -34.45 16.56
N LEU A 87 11.80 -33.65 17.45
CA LEU A 87 11.28 -34.17 18.74
C LEU A 87 10.21 -33.26 19.42
N PHE A 88 9.42 -33.91 20.28
CA PHE A 88 8.42 -33.50 21.29
C PHE A 88 8.73 -32.16 22.03
N LEU A 89 7.82 -31.46 22.72
CA LEU A 89 6.69 -31.89 23.59
C LEU A 89 5.72 -30.70 23.80
N GLY A 90 4.47 -30.93 24.20
CA GLY A 90 3.51 -29.87 24.58
C GLY A 90 3.10 -29.90 26.05
N THR A 91 2.56 -28.78 26.54
CA THR A 91 1.77 -28.71 27.78
C THR A 91 0.70 -27.63 27.62
N GLU A 92 -0.54 -27.94 27.99
CA GLU A 92 -1.57 -26.93 28.27
C GLU A 92 -1.30 -26.28 29.63
N ASP A 93 -1.63 -25.01 29.81
CA ASP A 93 -1.92 -24.50 31.16
C ASP A 93 -2.99 -23.40 31.12
N SER A 94 -3.79 -23.33 32.19
CA SER A 94 -5.05 -22.59 32.23
C SER A 94 -4.94 -21.33 33.07
N LEU A 95 -5.12 -20.16 32.44
CA LEU A 95 -5.28 -18.88 33.13
C LEU A 95 -6.48 -18.10 32.62
N THR A 96 -7.62 -18.34 33.27
CA THR A 96 -8.80 -17.49 33.20
C THR A 96 -8.46 -16.06 33.65
N THR A 97 -8.68 -15.06 32.80
CA THR A 97 -8.65 -13.65 33.20
C THR A 97 -9.97 -12.97 32.82
N ASP A 98 -10.50 -12.20 33.77
CA ASP A 98 -11.87 -11.67 33.74
C ASP A 98 -11.94 -10.37 32.91
N PHE A 99 -12.78 -10.34 31.87
CA PHE A 99 -12.86 -9.25 30.90
C PHE A 99 -14.16 -8.43 31.07
N SER A 100 -14.15 -7.53 32.06
CA SER A 100 -15.19 -6.52 32.27
C SER A 100 -14.63 -5.09 32.11
N GLU A 101 -14.21 -4.71 30.90
CA GLU A 101 -14.02 -3.29 30.52
C GLU A 101 -15.17 -2.78 29.64
N ASP A 102 -15.72 -1.62 30.01
CA ASP A 102 -16.83 -0.95 29.32
C ASP A 102 -16.53 -0.67 27.82
N PRO A 103 -17.36 -1.17 26.88
CA PRO A 103 -17.22 -0.90 25.44
C PRO A 103 -17.21 0.60 25.08
N GLN A 104 -17.91 1.47 25.84
CA GLN A 104 -17.92 2.91 25.56
C GLN A 104 -16.56 3.55 25.91
N LYS A 105 -15.93 3.14 27.03
CA LYS A 105 -14.57 3.51 27.42
C LYS A 105 -13.53 3.07 26.38
N ILE A 106 -13.67 1.87 25.81
CA ILE A 106 -12.83 1.38 24.70
C ILE A 106 -13.05 2.24 23.44
N LEU A 107 -14.30 2.51 23.06
CA LEU A 107 -14.64 3.35 21.91
C LEU A 107 -14.11 4.78 22.05
N LYS A 108 -14.06 5.32 23.28
CA LYS A 108 -13.48 6.64 23.58
C LYS A 108 -11.95 6.61 23.47
N GLN A 109 -11.30 5.56 23.96
CA GLN A 109 -9.85 5.33 23.79
C GLN A 109 -9.39 5.14 22.33
N LEU A 110 -10.30 4.73 21.44
CA LEU A 110 -10.05 4.56 20.00
C LEU A 110 -10.14 5.87 19.20
N LYS A 111 -10.85 6.89 19.71
CA LYS A 111 -11.17 8.14 18.98
C LYS A 111 -10.10 9.23 19.06
N GLU A 112 -9.28 9.25 20.12
CA GLU A 112 -8.25 10.28 20.33
C GLU A 112 -6.85 9.71 20.55
N VAL A 113 -6.13 9.49 19.44
CA VAL A 113 -4.71 9.08 19.48
C VAL A 113 -3.83 10.21 18.95
N LYS A 114 -3.40 11.10 19.84
CA LYS A 114 -2.33 12.07 19.55
C LYS A 114 -0.98 11.34 19.51
N LEU A 115 -0.67 10.70 18.38
CA LEU A 115 0.66 10.15 18.15
C LEU A 115 1.71 11.28 18.08
N SER A 116 2.88 11.05 18.67
CA SER A 116 3.97 12.03 18.75
C SER A 116 4.52 12.38 17.36
N SER A 117 4.42 13.65 16.98
CA SER A 117 5.01 14.21 15.75
C SER A 117 6.53 14.39 15.81
N THR A 118 7.17 14.22 16.96
CA THR A 118 8.62 14.38 17.15
C THR A 118 9.43 13.44 16.23
N MET A 119 10.05 13.98 15.19
CA MET A 119 11.05 13.27 14.40
C MET A 119 12.17 12.76 15.31
N ARG A 120 12.49 11.47 15.18
CA ARG A 120 13.70 10.87 15.77
C ARG A 120 14.76 10.74 14.68
N PRO A 121 16.04 11.09 14.90
CA PRO A 121 17.08 10.84 13.91
C PRO A 121 17.20 9.34 13.60
N LEU A 122 17.63 9.00 12.38
CA LEU A 122 18.03 7.63 12.07
C LEU A 122 19.33 7.31 12.81
N ASN A 123 19.41 6.14 13.45
CA ASN A 123 20.67 5.68 14.03
C ASN A 123 21.61 5.26 12.91
N LYS A 124 22.73 5.97 12.75
CA LYS A 124 23.74 5.73 11.69
C LYS A 124 24.99 5.01 12.20
N PHE A 125 25.03 4.57 13.46
CA PHE A 125 26.21 3.97 14.11
C PHE A 125 26.81 2.76 13.36
N PHE A 126 25.96 1.96 12.72
CA PHE A 126 26.33 0.77 11.94
C PHE A 126 26.75 1.12 10.50
N VAL A 127 26.34 2.28 9.98
CA VAL A 127 26.71 2.75 8.64
C VAL A 127 28.02 3.55 8.73
N ARG A 128 29.14 2.84 8.55
CA ARG A 128 30.50 3.43 8.58
C ARG A 128 31.12 3.63 7.19
N ASP A 129 30.53 3.04 6.17
CA ASP A 129 31.01 3.12 4.78
C ASP A 129 30.51 4.39 4.06
N ASN A 130 31.44 5.09 3.42
CA ASN A 130 31.20 6.28 2.61
C ASN A 130 30.28 6.03 1.40
N HIS A 131 30.20 4.80 0.89
CA HIS A 131 29.26 4.40 -0.17
C HIS A 131 27.82 4.84 0.13
N TRP A 132 27.41 4.72 1.40
CA TRP A 132 26.04 5.03 1.83
C TRP A 132 25.77 6.52 2.08
N LYS A 133 26.78 7.39 2.01
CA LYS A 133 26.64 8.83 2.31
C LYS A 133 25.52 9.48 1.51
N THR A 134 25.54 9.33 0.19
CA THR A 134 24.54 9.92 -0.72
C THR A 134 23.13 9.41 -0.44
N THR A 135 22.97 8.11 -0.16
CA THR A 135 21.68 7.51 0.20
C THR A 135 21.17 8.03 1.54
N GLY A 136 22.06 8.19 2.52
CA GLY A 136 21.75 8.80 3.82
C GLY A 136 21.31 10.27 3.73
N GLU A 137 21.95 11.07 2.87
CA GLU A 137 21.52 12.44 2.60
C GLU A 137 20.14 12.50 1.91
N ILE A 138 19.90 11.65 0.91
CA ILE A 138 18.61 11.54 0.22
C ILE A 138 17.50 11.16 1.21
N GLN A 139 17.75 10.22 2.12
CA GLN A 139 16.77 9.80 3.12
C GLN A 139 16.42 10.94 4.09
N GLU A 140 17.38 11.69 4.63
CA GLU A 140 17.02 12.82 5.51
C GLU A 140 16.26 13.93 4.75
N ARG A 141 16.62 14.22 3.48
CA ARG A 141 15.85 15.16 2.64
C ARG A 141 14.39 14.72 2.48
N ARG A 142 14.13 13.44 2.17
CA ARG A 142 12.76 12.88 2.06
C ARG A 142 11.99 12.97 3.37
N ARG A 143 12.66 12.71 4.51
CA ARG A 143 12.04 12.71 5.84
C ARG A 143 11.66 14.11 6.32
N ILE A 144 12.54 15.08 6.15
CA ILE A 144 12.28 16.49 6.46
C ILE A 144 11.12 16.99 5.59
N PHE A 145 11.17 16.72 4.29
CA PHE A 145 10.11 17.10 3.35
C PHE A 145 8.74 16.54 3.76
N LEU A 146 8.62 15.23 4.01
CA LEU A 146 7.35 14.60 4.38
C LEU A 146 6.78 15.18 5.69
N HIS A 147 7.64 15.39 6.70
CA HIS A 147 7.25 15.97 7.98
C HIS A 147 6.76 17.42 7.84
N ASP A 148 7.47 18.25 7.08
CA ASP A 148 7.10 19.66 6.90
C ASP A 148 5.91 19.83 5.93
N PHE A 149 5.71 18.91 4.99
CA PHE A 149 4.47 18.78 4.22
C PHE A 149 3.29 18.46 5.15
N CYS A 150 3.40 17.41 5.96
CA CYS A 150 2.35 17.00 6.88
C CYS A 150 2.04 18.06 7.95
N LYS A 151 3.02 18.84 8.42
CA LYS A 151 2.78 20.00 9.29
C LYS A 151 1.85 21.04 8.63
N LYS A 152 2.06 21.36 7.35
CA LYS A 152 1.22 22.31 6.61
C LYS A 152 -0.21 21.77 6.47
N LEU A 153 -0.34 20.48 6.10
CA LEU A 153 -1.63 19.82 5.92
C LEU A 153 -2.44 19.67 7.22
N VAL A 154 -1.78 19.47 8.37
CA VAL A 154 -2.42 19.28 9.68
C VAL A 154 -3.17 20.53 10.20
N ASN A 155 -2.97 21.70 9.59
CA ASN A 155 -3.78 22.90 9.85
C ASN A 155 -5.18 22.84 9.20
N VAL A 156 -5.48 21.82 8.39
CA VAL A 156 -6.81 21.53 7.84
C VAL A 156 -7.48 20.43 8.66
N ASN A 157 -8.82 20.48 8.79
CA ASN A 157 -9.60 19.65 9.72
C ASN A 157 -9.28 18.15 9.64
N ARG A 158 -8.77 17.58 10.74
CA ARG A 158 -8.45 16.15 10.85
C ARG A 158 -9.73 15.31 10.88
N THR A 159 -9.90 14.44 9.89
CA THR A 159 -10.89 13.36 9.96
C THR A 159 -10.46 12.30 10.99
N HIS A 160 -11.36 11.92 11.89
CA HIS A 160 -11.08 10.93 12.95
C HIS A 160 -11.04 9.50 12.38
N THR A 161 -9.95 9.13 11.73
CA THR A 161 -9.71 7.74 11.32
C THR A 161 -9.39 6.87 12.56
N PRO A 162 -10.09 5.73 12.79
CA PRO A 162 -9.80 4.84 13.91
C PRO A 162 -8.38 4.27 13.86
N LEU A 163 -7.72 4.15 15.03
CA LEU A 163 -6.34 3.66 15.13
C LEU A 163 -6.12 2.31 14.43
N VAL A 164 -7.05 1.36 14.61
CA VAL A 164 -6.99 0.01 13.99
C VAL A 164 -6.91 0.11 12.46
N ARG A 165 -7.75 0.95 11.84
CA ARG A 165 -7.70 1.19 10.39
C ARG A 165 -6.39 1.84 9.95
N MET A 166 -5.82 2.74 10.75
CA MET A 166 -4.54 3.37 10.43
C MET A 166 -3.35 2.40 10.46
N VAL A 167 -3.41 1.32 11.25
CA VAL A 167 -2.31 0.35 11.40
C VAL A 167 -2.52 -0.97 10.66
N SER A 168 -3.67 -1.21 10.02
CA SER A 168 -4.04 -2.48 9.38
C SER A 168 -3.18 -2.92 8.18
N ARG A 169 -2.31 -2.02 7.72
CA ARG A 169 -1.33 -2.27 6.64
C ARG A 169 0.12 -2.34 7.13
N ILE A 170 0.33 -2.23 8.44
CA ILE A 170 1.67 -2.25 9.05
C ILE A 170 1.98 -3.67 9.53
N TYR A 171 3.02 -4.28 8.98
CA TYR A 171 3.57 -5.54 9.47
C TYR A 171 4.62 -5.28 10.55
N VAL A 172 4.68 -6.17 11.53
CA VAL A 172 5.54 -6.09 12.71
C VAL A 172 6.68 -7.10 12.57
N GLU A 173 7.89 -6.64 12.82
CA GLU A 173 9.02 -7.51 13.15
C GLU A 173 9.59 -7.03 14.49
N ASP A 174 9.59 -7.91 15.49
CA ASP A 174 9.84 -7.58 16.90
C ASP A 174 11.34 -7.62 17.28
N LYS A 175 12.16 -8.40 16.57
CA LYS A 175 13.61 -8.58 16.83
C LYS A 175 14.41 -7.32 16.51
N TYR A 176 14.22 -6.77 15.31
CA TYR A 176 14.81 -5.52 14.82
C TYR A 176 13.96 -4.28 15.15
N LYS A 177 12.84 -4.45 15.88
CA LYS A 177 11.94 -3.38 16.32
C LYS A 177 11.47 -2.53 15.13
N LEU A 178 10.91 -3.21 14.13
CA LEU A 178 10.57 -2.70 12.81
C LEU A 178 9.05 -2.73 12.57
N LEU A 179 8.55 -1.68 11.94
CA LEU A 179 7.18 -1.55 11.46
C LEU A 179 7.21 -1.19 9.97
N TYR A 180 6.77 -2.10 9.10
CA TYR A 180 6.74 -1.90 7.63
C TYR A 180 5.30 -1.65 7.16
N CYS A 181 5.01 -0.47 6.59
CA CYS A 181 3.70 -0.25 5.96
C CYS A 181 3.69 -0.75 4.50
N GLU A 182 2.75 -1.65 4.21
CA GLU A 182 2.60 -2.25 2.89
C GLU A 182 1.83 -1.34 1.93
N VAL A 183 2.58 -0.68 1.04
CA VAL A 183 2.05 -0.07 -0.18
C VAL A 183 2.13 -1.11 -1.32
N PRO A 184 1.00 -1.60 -1.86
CA PRO A 184 1.04 -2.54 -2.96
C PRO A 184 1.74 -1.99 -4.20
N LYS A 185 2.36 -2.87 -4.98
CA LYS A 185 3.13 -2.56 -6.22
C LYS A 185 4.38 -1.66 -6.03
N ALA A 186 4.69 -1.25 -4.80
CA ALA A 186 5.94 -0.58 -4.39
C ALA A 186 6.95 -1.56 -3.74
N GLY A 187 7.11 -2.76 -4.33
CA GLY A 187 8.05 -3.79 -3.82
C GLY A 187 7.56 -4.63 -2.64
N CYS A 188 6.28 -4.52 -2.27
CA CYS A 188 5.64 -5.15 -1.10
C CYS A 188 5.97 -6.64 -0.87
N SER A 189 5.88 -7.49 -1.88
CA SER A 189 6.17 -8.93 -1.73
C SER A 189 7.61 -9.18 -1.30
N ASN A 190 8.56 -8.41 -1.85
CA ASN A 190 9.98 -8.55 -1.57
C ASN A 190 10.31 -7.99 -0.17
N TRP A 191 9.63 -6.93 0.26
CA TRP A 191 9.70 -6.47 1.65
C TRP A 191 9.19 -7.50 2.65
N LYS A 192 8.04 -8.14 2.39
CA LYS A 192 7.54 -9.24 3.24
C LYS A 192 8.53 -10.41 3.33
N ARG A 193 9.16 -10.81 2.21
CA ARG A 193 10.25 -11.81 2.22
C ARG A 193 11.41 -11.40 3.12
N THR A 194 11.85 -10.14 3.03
CA THR A 194 12.90 -9.60 3.91
C THR A 194 12.48 -9.63 5.38
N LEU A 195 11.22 -9.30 5.72
CA LEU A 195 10.71 -9.44 7.10
C LEU A 195 10.71 -10.89 7.59
N MET A 196 10.35 -11.87 6.74
CA MET A 196 10.42 -13.29 7.08
C MET A 196 11.85 -13.74 7.38
N VAL A 197 12.85 -13.29 6.61
CA VAL A 197 14.27 -13.62 6.88
C VAL A 197 14.78 -12.92 8.14
N LEU A 198 14.47 -11.63 8.35
CA LEU A 198 14.82 -10.91 9.58
C LEU A 198 14.27 -11.60 10.84
N GLY A 199 12.99 -11.98 10.81
CA GLY A 199 12.31 -12.74 11.86
C GLY A 199 12.75 -14.20 12.01
N GLY A 200 13.67 -14.71 11.19
CA GLY A 200 14.20 -16.07 11.27
C GLY A 200 13.29 -17.16 10.68
N LEU A 201 12.21 -16.78 9.99
CA LEU A 201 11.24 -17.71 9.39
C LEU A 201 11.74 -18.34 8.08
N ALA A 202 12.82 -17.82 7.49
CA ALA A 202 13.46 -18.35 6.29
C ALA A 202 14.96 -18.00 6.25
N LYS A 203 15.79 -18.88 5.67
CA LYS A 203 17.24 -18.61 5.47
C LYS A 203 17.53 -17.62 4.33
N SER A 204 16.64 -17.53 3.34
CA SER A 204 16.78 -16.65 2.17
C SER A 204 15.40 -16.23 1.65
N ALA A 205 15.33 -15.03 1.08
CA ALA A 205 14.14 -14.53 0.40
C ALA A 205 13.84 -15.26 -0.93
N THR A 206 14.84 -15.87 -1.58
CA THR A 206 14.70 -16.50 -2.91
C THR A 206 13.71 -17.65 -2.94
N ASN A 207 13.62 -18.41 -1.86
CA ASN A 207 12.88 -19.68 -1.82
C ASN A 207 11.44 -19.52 -1.29
N ILE A 208 10.99 -18.28 -1.05
CA ILE A 208 9.68 -17.98 -0.46
C ILE A 208 8.68 -17.67 -1.59
N SER A 209 7.67 -18.54 -1.77
CA SER A 209 6.68 -18.41 -2.85
C SER A 209 5.82 -17.14 -2.75
N HIS A 210 5.10 -16.78 -3.82
CA HIS A 210 4.15 -15.66 -3.78
C HIS A 210 3.05 -15.88 -2.73
N ASP A 211 2.51 -17.10 -2.66
CA ASP A 211 1.35 -17.42 -1.84
C ASP A 211 1.73 -17.54 -0.36
N THR A 212 2.92 -18.07 -0.07
CA THR A 212 3.55 -18.03 1.28
C THR A 212 3.65 -16.58 1.79
N VAL A 213 4.01 -15.64 0.92
CA VAL A 213 4.22 -14.22 1.24
C VAL A 213 2.91 -13.44 1.47
N HIS A 214 1.80 -13.84 0.85
CA HIS A 214 0.54 -13.09 0.91
C HIS A 214 -0.59 -13.78 1.67
N TYR A 215 -0.54 -15.11 1.86
CA TYR A 215 -1.62 -15.90 2.46
C TYR A 215 -1.17 -16.84 3.60
N GLY A 216 0.14 -17.06 3.81
CA GLY A 216 0.65 -18.03 4.79
C GLY A 216 0.56 -17.66 6.27
N ASP A 217 -0.05 -16.52 6.62
CA ASP A 217 -0.18 -15.94 7.98
C ASP A 217 1.13 -15.79 8.79
N HIS A 218 2.28 -15.90 8.14
CA HIS A 218 3.61 -15.89 8.79
C HIS A 218 4.03 -14.51 9.36
N LEU A 219 3.39 -13.42 8.93
CA LEU A 219 3.79 -12.06 9.28
C LEU A 219 2.66 -11.32 10.03
N LYS A 220 2.86 -11.13 11.33
CA LYS A 220 1.90 -10.42 12.18
C LYS A 220 1.74 -8.97 11.75
N LYS A 221 0.48 -8.53 11.66
CA LYS A 221 0.14 -7.11 11.43
C LYS A 221 -0.04 -6.39 12.75
N LEU A 222 0.12 -5.07 12.75
CA LEU A 222 0.05 -4.26 13.95
C LEU A 222 -1.38 -4.17 14.51
N ASP A 223 -2.41 -4.28 13.68
CA ASP A 223 -3.82 -4.35 14.10
C ASP A 223 -4.21 -5.65 14.83
N SER A 224 -3.38 -6.70 14.77
CA SER A 224 -3.62 -7.96 15.52
C SER A 224 -3.15 -7.92 16.98
N TYR A 225 -2.59 -6.80 17.46
CA TYR A 225 -2.11 -6.61 18.83
C TYR A 225 -3.08 -5.74 19.65
N ASP A 226 -3.00 -5.83 20.98
CA ASP A 226 -3.80 -4.96 21.86
C ASP A 226 -3.39 -3.46 21.75
N LEU A 227 -4.26 -2.56 22.22
CA LEU A 227 -4.04 -1.11 22.11
C LEU A 227 -2.81 -0.60 22.87
N LYS A 228 -2.42 -1.21 24.00
CA LYS A 228 -1.21 -0.87 24.76
C LYS A 228 0.03 -1.28 23.96
N ASP A 229 0.02 -2.45 23.34
CA ASP A 229 1.13 -2.96 22.54
C ASP A 229 1.25 -2.29 21.16
N ILE A 230 0.14 -1.90 20.52
CA ILE A 230 0.14 -1.00 19.35
C ILE A 230 0.80 0.34 19.72
N ARG A 231 0.34 0.99 20.79
CA ARG A 231 0.90 2.27 21.27
C ARG A 231 2.38 2.14 21.64
N ARG A 232 2.80 1.01 22.23
CA ARG A 232 4.21 0.70 22.53
C ARG A 232 5.04 0.65 21.25
N ARG A 233 4.66 -0.17 20.27
CA ARG A 233 5.42 -0.34 19.02
C ARG A 233 5.47 0.96 18.23
N LEU A 234 4.34 1.66 18.04
CA LEU A 234 4.33 2.97 17.35
C LEU A 234 5.25 4.02 18.01
N ARG A 235 5.45 3.97 19.33
CA ARG A 235 6.35 4.88 20.06
C ARG A 235 7.82 4.47 20.01
N THR A 236 8.12 3.17 19.91
CA THR A 236 9.48 2.63 20.13
C THR A 236 10.15 2.04 18.89
N TYR A 237 9.38 1.66 17.85
CA TYR A 237 9.90 0.93 16.69
C TYR A 237 10.16 1.86 15.50
N THR A 238 11.17 1.48 14.71
CA THR A 238 11.52 2.12 13.45
C THR A 238 10.41 1.85 12.43
N LYS A 239 9.74 2.91 11.98
CA LYS A 239 8.68 2.82 10.97
C LYS A 239 9.24 3.08 9.58
N ILE A 240 8.98 2.19 8.63
CA ILE A 240 9.40 2.36 7.24
C ILE A 240 8.19 2.31 6.30
N ILE A 241 8.26 3.11 5.24
CA ILE A 241 7.36 3.05 4.10
C ILE A 241 8.20 3.00 2.84
N PHE A 242 7.77 2.21 1.86
CA PHE A 242 8.32 2.22 0.51
C PHE A 242 7.21 2.63 -0.44
N VAL A 243 7.40 3.75 -1.11
CA VAL A 243 6.44 4.36 -2.03
C VAL A 243 6.89 4.21 -3.47
N ARG A 244 6.03 4.61 -4.41
CA ARG A 244 6.27 4.56 -5.85
C ARG A 244 5.56 5.74 -6.49
N ASP A 245 6.05 6.21 -7.64
CA ASP A 245 5.31 7.14 -8.49
C ASP A 245 3.85 6.65 -8.69
N PRO A 246 2.82 7.47 -8.41
CA PRO A 246 1.43 7.01 -8.46
C PRO A 246 0.98 6.43 -9.81
N MET A 247 1.41 7.01 -10.94
CA MET A 247 1.09 6.47 -12.26
C MET A 247 1.81 5.14 -12.55
N GLU A 248 3.08 5.01 -12.18
CA GLU A 248 3.77 3.72 -12.22
C GLU A 248 3.12 2.67 -11.30
N ARG A 249 2.63 3.08 -10.12
CA ARG A 249 1.90 2.21 -9.17
C ARG A 249 0.59 1.74 -9.79
N LEU A 250 -0.19 2.65 -10.37
CA LEU A 250 -1.47 2.39 -11.05
C LEU A 250 -1.30 1.46 -12.24
N VAL A 251 -0.40 1.79 -13.18
CA VAL A 251 -0.12 0.93 -14.34
C VAL A 251 0.43 -0.41 -13.87
N SER A 252 1.32 -0.44 -12.87
CA SER A 252 1.78 -1.70 -12.30
C SER A 252 0.68 -2.50 -11.59
N ALA A 253 -0.44 -1.89 -11.17
CA ALA A 253 -1.60 -2.58 -10.65
C ALA A 253 -2.45 -3.17 -11.78
N PHE A 254 -2.81 -2.37 -12.80
CA PHE A 254 -3.56 -2.82 -13.98
C PHE A 254 -2.92 -4.07 -14.61
N ARG A 255 -1.62 -3.98 -14.93
CA ARG A 255 -0.84 -5.07 -15.55
C ARG A 255 -0.76 -6.35 -14.71
N ASP A 256 -0.85 -6.20 -13.39
CA ASP A 256 -0.81 -7.31 -12.42
C ASP A 256 -2.16 -8.00 -12.22
N LYS A 257 -3.27 -7.34 -12.58
CA LYS A 257 -4.65 -7.80 -12.32
C LYS A 257 -5.44 -8.18 -13.57
N PHE A 258 -5.12 -7.61 -14.74
CA PHE A 258 -5.97 -7.67 -15.94
C PHE A 258 -5.29 -8.11 -17.25
N GLU A 259 -3.95 -8.05 -17.34
CA GLU A 259 -3.21 -8.51 -18.54
C GLU A 259 -2.95 -10.02 -18.56
N HIS A 260 -3.11 -10.69 -17.42
CA HIS A 260 -2.76 -12.10 -17.22
C HIS A 260 -3.94 -12.82 -16.55
N PRO A 261 -4.20 -14.11 -16.85
CA PRO A 261 -5.31 -14.87 -16.25
C PRO A 261 -5.36 -14.73 -14.72
N ASN A 262 -6.47 -14.21 -14.19
CA ASN A 262 -6.62 -13.93 -12.77
C ASN A 262 -7.98 -14.41 -12.25
N SER A 263 -7.96 -15.44 -11.39
CA SER A 263 -9.16 -16.12 -10.85
C SER A 263 -10.04 -15.26 -9.95
N TYR A 264 -9.52 -14.15 -9.41
CA TYR A 264 -10.29 -13.23 -8.57
C TYR A 264 -10.62 -11.92 -9.31
N TYR A 265 -9.60 -11.27 -9.89
CA TYR A 265 -9.78 -9.94 -10.48
C TYR A 265 -10.59 -9.95 -11.79
N HIS A 266 -10.51 -10.99 -12.63
CA HIS A 266 -11.35 -11.06 -13.82
C HIS A 266 -12.83 -11.28 -13.45
N PRO A 267 -13.20 -12.28 -12.62
CA PRO A 267 -14.61 -12.51 -12.29
C PRO A 267 -15.26 -11.41 -11.44
N VAL A 268 -14.52 -10.78 -10.51
CA VAL A 268 -15.06 -9.76 -9.60
C VAL A 268 -15.03 -8.37 -10.24
N PHE A 269 -13.84 -7.87 -10.61
CA PHE A 269 -13.69 -6.52 -11.14
C PHE A 269 -13.87 -6.47 -12.66
N GLY A 270 -13.21 -7.37 -13.39
CA GLY A 270 -13.17 -7.34 -14.85
C GLY A 270 -14.56 -7.42 -15.50
N LYS A 271 -15.40 -8.34 -15.03
CA LYS A 271 -16.81 -8.41 -15.46
C LYS A 271 -17.59 -7.13 -15.21
N ALA A 272 -17.43 -6.52 -14.03
CA ALA A 272 -18.15 -5.31 -13.64
C ALA A 272 -17.68 -4.08 -14.45
N ILE A 273 -16.37 -3.97 -14.69
CA ILE A 273 -15.75 -2.94 -15.53
C ILE A 273 -16.26 -3.08 -16.98
N ILE A 274 -16.10 -4.26 -17.59
CA ILE A 274 -16.48 -4.51 -18.98
C ILE A 274 -17.99 -4.28 -19.17
N LYS A 275 -18.83 -4.77 -18.24
CA LYS A 275 -20.29 -4.58 -18.30
C LYS A 275 -20.73 -3.10 -18.21
N LYS A 276 -20.00 -2.23 -17.49
CA LYS A 276 -20.38 -0.82 -17.30
C LYS A 276 -19.79 0.13 -18.35
N TYR A 277 -18.56 -0.10 -18.81
CA TYR A 277 -17.84 0.88 -19.66
C TYR A 277 -17.55 0.40 -21.09
N ARG A 278 -17.63 -0.91 -21.41
CA ARG A 278 -17.42 -1.39 -22.79
C ARG A 278 -18.72 -1.38 -23.59
N LEU A 279 -18.85 -0.42 -24.50
CA LEU A 279 -19.88 -0.44 -25.54
C LEU A 279 -19.75 -1.71 -26.39
N ASN A 280 -20.89 -2.37 -26.65
CA ASN A 280 -20.98 -3.60 -27.45
C ASN A 280 -20.02 -4.71 -26.99
N ALA A 281 -19.88 -4.89 -25.68
CA ALA A 281 -19.08 -5.97 -25.09
C ALA A 281 -19.53 -7.35 -25.60
N ASP A 282 -18.56 -8.15 -26.02
CA ASP A 282 -18.78 -9.51 -26.48
C ASP A 282 -19.17 -10.47 -25.32
N ARG A 283 -19.80 -11.59 -25.68
CA ARG A 283 -20.31 -12.54 -24.68
C ARG A 283 -19.19 -13.20 -23.87
N GLU A 284 -18.00 -13.39 -24.44
CA GLU A 284 -16.88 -14.04 -23.73
C GLU A 284 -16.28 -13.10 -22.68
N ALA A 285 -16.01 -11.86 -23.02
CA ALA A 285 -15.54 -10.82 -22.10
C ALA A 285 -16.54 -10.57 -20.96
N LEU A 286 -17.85 -10.56 -21.24
CA LEU A 286 -18.89 -10.48 -20.20
C LEU A 286 -18.95 -11.75 -19.32
N THR A 287 -18.67 -12.93 -19.87
CA THR A 287 -18.74 -14.22 -19.16
C THR A 287 -17.48 -14.53 -18.36
N THR A 288 -16.32 -14.05 -18.78
CA THR A 288 -15.01 -14.27 -18.14
C THR A 288 -14.55 -13.09 -17.28
N GLY A 289 -14.81 -11.86 -17.74
CA GLY A 289 -14.18 -10.64 -17.22
C GLY A 289 -12.74 -10.42 -17.70
N SER A 290 -12.30 -11.17 -18.72
CA SER A 290 -10.94 -11.11 -19.26
C SER A 290 -10.75 -9.96 -20.25
N GLY A 291 -9.50 -9.52 -20.44
CA GLY A 291 -9.14 -8.53 -21.46
C GLY A 291 -9.73 -7.14 -21.22
N VAL A 292 -9.83 -6.71 -19.96
CA VAL A 292 -10.16 -5.32 -19.57
C VAL A 292 -9.14 -4.37 -20.21
N LYS A 293 -9.59 -3.29 -20.84
CA LYS A 293 -8.68 -2.28 -21.43
C LYS A 293 -8.26 -1.25 -20.37
N PHE A 294 -7.08 -0.65 -20.52
CA PHE A 294 -6.60 0.34 -19.55
C PHE A 294 -7.58 1.52 -19.41
N LYS A 295 -8.10 2.03 -20.53
CA LYS A 295 -9.14 3.07 -20.53
C LYS A 295 -10.40 2.69 -19.73
N GLU A 296 -10.89 1.45 -19.86
CA GLU A 296 -12.07 0.97 -19.14
C GLU A 296 -11.80 0.91 -17.61
N PHE A 297 -10.57 0.54 -17.23
CA PHE A 297 -10.11 0.57 -15.85
C PHE A 297 -9.90 2.00 -15.30
N ILE A 298 -9.48 2.96 -16.13
CA ILE A 298 -9.42 4.37 -15.74
C ILE A 298 -10.81 4.97 -15.55
N GLN A 299 -11.77 4.64 -16.42
CA GLN A 299 -13.16 5.05 -16.24
C GLN A 299 -13.74 4.47 -14.94
N TYR A 300 -13.42 3.21 -14.59
CA TYR A 300 -13.72 2.62 -13.28
C TYR A 300 -13.03 3.33 -12.10
N LEU A 301 -11.79 3.80 -12.27
CA LEU A 301 -11.04 4.51 -11.22
C LEU A 301 -11.62 5.90 -10.93
N LEU A 302 -12.17 6.58 -11.93
CA LEU A 302 -12.71 7.94 -11.81
C LEU A 302 -14.19 8.00 -11.43
N ASP A 303 -14.96 6.92 -11.65
CA ASP A 303 -16.40 6.84 -11.39
C ASP A 303 -16.75 6.83 -9.88
N PRO A 304 -17.48 7.83 -9.34
CA PRO A 304 -17.93 7.81 -7.94
C PRO A 304 -18.81 6.59 -7.62
N HIS A 305 -19.64 6.17 -8.59
CA HIS A 305 -20.57 5.05 -8.49
C HIS A 305 -20.00 3.77 -9.14
N ARG A 306 -18.70 3.52 -8.95
CA ARG A 306 -17.98 2.35 -9.47
C ARG A 306 -18.61 1.03 -8.97
N PRO A 307 -18.82 0.01 -9.82
CA PRO A 307 -19.69 -1.13 -9.53
C PRO A 307 -19.16 -2.19 -8.55
N VAL A 308 -17.99 -2.01 -7.91
CA VAL A 308 -17.43 -2.97 -6.92
C VAL A 308 -16.84 -2.26 -5.70
N GLY A 309 -15.99 -1.24 -5.91
CA GLY A 309 -15.38 -0.44 -4.83
C GLY A 309 -13.89 -0.12 -5.04
N MET A 310 -13.25 0.42 -4.01
CA MET A 310 -11.80 0.69 -4.06
C MET A 310 -10.99 -0.55 -3.69
N ASP A 311 -9.90 -0.83 -4.43
CA ASP A 311 -8.94 -1.88 -4.09
C ASP A 311 -7.61 -1.27 -3.66
N THR A 312 -6.97 -1.87 -2.66
CA THR A 312 -5.67 -1.44 -2.11
C THR A 312 -4.54 -1.32 -3.15
N HIS A 313 -4.65 -2.03 -4.28
CA HIS A 313 -3.68 -1.93 -5.38
C HIS A 313 -3.74 -0.59 -6.13
N TRP A 314 -4.86 0.15 -6.07
CA TRP A 314 -5.02 1.47 -6.70
C TRP A 314 -5.62 2.57 -5.79
N GLU A 315 -5.88 2.31 -4.51
CA GLU A 315 -6.14 3.32 -3.46
C GLU A 315 -4.97 4.33 -3.31
N GLN A 316 -5.18 5.54 -2.79
CA GLN A 316 -4.06 6.48 -2.54
C GLN A 316 -3.14 6.01 -1.39
N ILE A 317 -1.83 6.21 -1.52
CA ILE A 317 -0.80 5.87 -0.51
C ILE A 317 -1.08 6.57 0.81
N ASN A 318 -1.51 7.83 0.78
CA ASN A 318 -1.88 8.58 1.99
C ASN A 318 -3.05 7.93 2.76
N LYS A 319 -4.03 7.30 2.08
CA LYS A 319 -5.13 6.53 2.68
C LYS A 319 -4.74 5.11 3.10
N LEU A 320 -3.67 4.55 2.52
CA LEU A 320 -3.16 3.22 2.86
C LEU A 320 -2.26 3.22 4.10
N CYS A 321 -1.40 4.23 4.25
CA CYS A 321 -0.34 4.24 5.25
C CYS A 321 -0.33 5.46 6.18
N TYR A 322 -1.27 6.40 6.01
CA TYR A 322 -1.52 7.54 6.91
C TYR A 322 -0.26 8.29 7.39
N PRO A 323 0.68 8.71 6.50
CA PRO A 323 1.98 9.26 6.89
C PRO A 323 1.94 10.60 7.64
N CYS A 324 0.84 11.36 7.57
CA CYS A 324 0.64 12.56 8.40
C CYS A 324 0.08 12.24 9.81
N ASN A 325 -0.33 10.99 10.04
CA ASN A 325 -0.74 10.47 11.35
C ASN A 325 0.35 9.56 11.95
N ILE A 326 1.15 8.91 11.10
CA ILE A 326 2.17 7.92 11.45
C ILE A 326 3.55 8.44 11.03
N ASN A 327 4.35 8.82 12.03
CA ASN A 327 5.69 9.39 11.81
C ASN A 327 6.70 8.32 11.34
N TYR A 328 6.92 8.26 10.02
CA TYR A 328 7.85 7.33 9.39
C TYR A 328 9.31 7.74 9.58
N ASN A 329 10.13 6.76 9.98
CA ASN A 329 11.56 6.89 10.19
C ASN A 329 12.39 6.69 8.92
N PHE A 330 11.85 6.05 7.88
CA PHE A 330 12.53 5.84 6.60
C PHE A 330 11.52 5.87 5.44
N ILE A 331 11.90 6.44 4.30
CA ILE A 331 11.01 6.65 3.13
C ILE A 331 11.76 6.16 1.88
N GLY A 332 11.64 4.88 1.59
CA GLY A 332 12.16 4.30 0.36
C GLY A 332 11.31 4.68 -0.85
N LYS A 333 11.93 4.80 -2.01
CA LYS A 333 11.24 5.01 -3.30
C LYS A 333 11.50 3.79 -4.19
N PHE A 334 10.48 3.30 -4.89
CA PHE A 334 10.59 2.11 -5.74
C PHE A 334 11.59 2.34 -6.89
N GLU A 335 11.71 3.58 -7.33
CA GLU A 335 12.65 4.04 -8.34
C GLU A 335 14.12 3.93 -7.88
N THR A 336 14.35 3.82 -6.56
CA THR A 336 15.65 3.58 -5.90
C THR A 336 15.61 2.37 -4.96
N LEU A 337 14.70 1.41 -5.20
CA LEU A 337 14.28 0.38 -4.23
C LEU A 337 15.45 -0.38 -3.59
N GLU A 338 16.36 -0.89 -4.40
CA GLU A 338 17.45 -1.77 -3.95
C GLU A 338 18.49 -0.99 -3.14
N GLN A 339 18.88 0.20 -3.58
CA GLN A 339 19.79 1.09 -2.85
C GLN A 339 19.18 1.54 -1.51
N ASP A 340 17.91 1.95 -1.51
CA ASP A 340 17.18 2.34 -0.29
C ASP A 340 17.03 1.16 0.68
N ALA A 341 16.71 -0.04 0.17
CA ALA A 341 16.47 -1.21 1.01
C ALA A 341 17.77 -1.76 1.61
N ASN A 342 18.84 -1.87 0.82
CA ASN A 342 20.14 -2.32 1.31
C ASN A 342 20.74 -1.31 2.30
N TYR A 343 20.58 0.00 2.04
CA TYR A 343 20.92 1.04 3.02
C TYR A 343 20.14 0.87 4.34
N PHE A 344 18.84 0.60 4.26
CA PHE A 344 18.02 0.37 5.46
C PHE A 344 18.45 -0.90 6.23
N LEU A 345 18.82 -1.98 5.54
CA LEU A 345 19.31 -3.20 6.18
C LEU A 345 20.61 -2.96 6.96
N ARG A 346 21.55 -2.18 6.40
CA ARG A 346 22.75 -1.74 7.14
C ARG A 346 22.45 -0.77 8.30
N LEU A 347 21.38 0.04 8.23
CA LEU A 347 20.97 0.92 9.34
C LEU A 347 20.41 0.17 10.56
N ILE A 348 19.85 -1.03 10.37
CA ILE A 348 19.24 -1.82 11.46
C ILE A 348 20.13 -2.96 11.99
N ASP A 349 21.39 -3.05 11.56
CA ASP A 349 22.31 -4.13 11.93
C ASP A 349 21.78 -5.53 11.51
N ALA A 350 21.18 -5.61 10.31
CA ALA A 350 20.79 -6.88 9.69
C ALA A 350 22.03 -7.69 9.27
N PRO A 351 21.97 -9.03 9.16
CA PRO A 351 23.12 -9.85 8.73
C PRO A 351 23.67 -9.37 7.38
N ASP A 352 24.99 -9.38 7.18
CA ASP A 352 25.62 -8.82 5.97
C ASP A 352 25.27 -9.61 4.70
N GLU A 353 24.94 -10.89 4.84
CA GLU A 353 24.44 -11.77 3.78
C GLU A 353 23.00 -11.41 3.34
N LEU A 354 22.25 -10.68 4.19
CA LEU A 354 20.89 -10.24 3.87
C LEU A 354 20.93 -9.01 2.96
N ILE A 355 20.83 -9.29 1.66
CA ILE A 355 20.62 -8.33 0.58
C ILE A 355 19.14 -8.33 0.18
N PHE A 356 18.58 -7.17 -0.13
CA PHE A 356 17.19 -7.04 -0.57
C PHE A 356 16.98 -7.74 -1.93
N PRO A 357 15.97 -8.62 -2.09
CA PRO A 357 15.81 -9.43 -3.30
C PRO A 357 15.41 -8.59 -4.52
N HIS A 358 16.23 -8.62 -5.57
CA HIS A 358 16.02 -7.85 -6.81
C HIS A 358 15.01 -8.46 -7.79
N PHE A 359 14.54 -9.70 -7.58
CA PHE A 359 13.72 -10.45 -8.56
C PHE A 359 12.28 -9.93 -8.69
N LYS A 360 11.58 -10.30 -9.78
CA LYS A 360 10.18 -9.93 -10.04
C LYS A 360 9.25 -11.06 -9.58
N ASP A 361 8.40 -10.74 -8.61
CA ASP A 361 7.58 -11.67 -7.81
C ASP A 361 6.52 -12.47 -8.59
N ARG A 362 5.73 -11.81 -9.45
CA ARG A 362 4.80 -12.46 -10.40
C ARG A 362 5.02 -11.95 -11.80
N HIS A 363 4.71 -12.79 -12.79
CA HIS A 363 4.91 -12.53 -14.22
C HIS A 363 6.37 -12.16 -14.47
N SER A 364 7.31 -13.01 -14.05
CA SER A 364 8.74 -12.63 -13.93
C SER A 364 9.40 -12.23 -15.25
N THR A 365 8.86 -12.69 -16.38
CA THR A 365 9.35 -12.52 -17.76
C THR A 365 9.12 -11.12 -18.35
N ASP A 366 7.98 -10.48 -18.10
CA ASP A 366 7.66 -9.20 -18.76
C ASP A 366 8.34 -8.00 -18.08
N ARG A 367 8.64 -6.97 -18.90
CA ARG A 367 9.31 -5.73 -18.49
C ARG A 367 8.64 -5.13 -17.24
N ARG A 368 9.43 -4.81 -16.21
CA ARG A 368 8.97 -4.02 -15.06
C ARG A 368 8.35 -2.71 -15.58
N THR A 369 7.16 -2.35 -15.09
CA THR A 369 6.60 -1.01 -15.33
C THR A 369 7.63 0.04 -14.93
N ASN A 370 7.76 1.08 -15.74
CA ASN A 370 8.55 2.28 -15.50
C ASN A 370 7.89 3.46 -16.25
N SER A 371 8.41 4.67 -16.11
CA SER A 371 7.92 5.88 -16.82
C SER A 371 7.69 5.71 -18.33
N GLU A 372 8.56 4.98 -19.05
CA GLU A 372 8.36 4.70 -20.48
C GLU A 372 7.18 3.76 -20.75
N VAL A 373 6.97 2.76 -19.89
CA VAL A 373 5.78 1.90 -19.95
C VAL A 373 4.52 2.72 -19.61
N VAL A 374 4.56 3.54 -18.56
CA VAL A 374 3.44 4.44 -18.17
C VAL A 374 3.03 5.35 -19.32
N ARG A 375 3.99 5.97 -20.01
CA ARG A 375 3.77 6.85 -21.17
C ARG A 375 2.97 6.18 -22.30
N GLN A 376 3.03 4.85 -22.41
CA GLN A 376 2.30 4.08 -23.43
C GLN A 376 0.82 3.91 -23.03
N TYR A 377 0.51 3.49 -21.80
CA TYR A 377 -0.87 3.42 -21.31
C TYR A 377 -1.54 4.79 -21.20
N LEU A 378 -0.79 5.83 -20.79
CA LEU A 378 -1.27 7.21 -20.77
C LEU A 378 -1.51 7.83 -22.17
N ALA A 379 -1.10 7.15 -23.24
CA ALA A 379 -1.46 7.51 -24.61
C ALA A 379 -2.82 6.92 -25.07
N GLU A 380 -3.35 5.91 -24.37
CA GLU A 380 -4.67 5.32 -24.67
C GLU A 380 -5.85 6.18 -24.17
N ILE A 381 -5.59 7.13 -23.27
CA ILE A 381 -6.61 7.94 -22.61
C ILE A 381 -6.51 9.45 -22.98
N PRO A 382 -7.65 10.17 -23.08
CA PRO A 382 -7.69 11.62 -23.29
C PRO A 382 -6.90 12.41 -22.24
N ALA A 383 -6.48 13.62 -22.61
CA ALA A 383 -5.79 14.53 -21.69
C ALA A 383 -6.63 14.89 -20.45
N THR A 384 -7.96 14.94 -20.58
CA THR A 384 -8.89 15.14 -19.45
C THR A 384 -8.88 13.96 -18.48
N GLU A 385 -9.01 12.72 -18.98
CA GLU A 385 -8.91 11.51 -18.15
C GLU A 385 -7.52 11.43 -17.48
N ARG A 386 -6.43 11.83 -18.16
CA ARG A 386 -5.09 11.92 -17.54
C ARG A 386 -5.05 12.91 -16.37
N GLN A 387 -5.59 14.12 -16.55
CA GLN A 387 -5.64 15.14 -15.51
C GLN A 387 -6.42 14.61 -14.30
N GLN A 388 -7.62 14.08 -14.53
CA GLN A 388 -8.46 13.51 -13.46
C GLN A 388 -7.79 12.37 -12.69
N VAL A 389 -6.95 11.55 -13.33
CA VAL A 389 -6.16 10.51 -12.65
C VAL A 389 -4.98 11.11 -11.88
N TYR A 390 -4.36 12.19 -12.37
CA TYR A 390 -3.39 12.95 -11.56
C TYR A 390 -4.07 13.58 -10.35
N ASP A 391 -5.21 14.25 -10.53
CA ASP A 391 -6.00 14.87 -9.46
C ASP A 391 -6.41 13.84 -8.39
N PHE A 392 -6.73 12.60 -8.81
CA PHE A 392 -7.02 11.49 -7.90
C PHE A 392 -5.79 11.06 -7.07
N TYR A 393 -4.55 11.34 -7.48
CA TYR A 393 -3.31 11.02 -6.75
C TYR A 393 -2.50 12.27 -6.33
N ASP A 394 -3.08 13.47 -6.42
CA ASP A 394 -2.42 14.76 -6.21
C ASP A 394 -1.63 14.81 -4.90
N LEU A 395 -2.29 14.34 -3.83
CA LEU A 395 -1.79 14.34 -2.48
C LEU A 395 -0.61 13.37 -2.33
N ASP A 396 -0.57 12.25 -3.06
CA ASP A 396 0.60 11.35 -3.06
C ASP A 396 1.77 11.94 -3.86
N TYR A 397 1.50 12.60 -5.00
CA TYR A 397 2.50 13.32 -5.79
C TYR A 397 3.21 14.39 -4.96
N LEU A 398 2.42 15.27 -4.34
CA LEU A 398 2.89 16.38 -3.51
C LEU A 398 3.60 15.89 -2.25
N MET A 399 3.02 14.91 -1.53
CA MET A 399 3.51 14.43 -0.23
C MET A 399 4.86 13.69 -0.31
N PHE A 400 5.11 12.96 -1.40
CA PHE A 400 6.34 12.21 -1.59
C PHE A 400 7.32 12.86 -2.57
N ASN A 401 7.07 14.12 -2.97
CA ASN A 401 7.88 14.89 -3.92
C ASN A 401 8.17 14.07 -5.20
N TYR A 402 7.11 13.74 -5.94
CA TYR A 402 7.19 13.18 -7.29
C TYR A 402 6.90 14.27 -8.33
N THR A 403 7.57 14.19 -9.47
CA THR A 403 7.32 15.09 -10.61
C THR A 403 5.98 14.75 -11.26
N VAL A 404 5.19 15.77 -11.63
CA VAL A 404 3.96 15.62 -12.41
C VAL A 404 4.25 14.90 -13.75
N PRO A 405 3.43 13.91 -14.17
CA PRO A 405 3.72 13.02 -15.31
C PRO A 405 3.52 13.63 -16.72
#